data_AF-A0A920TWI1-F1
#
_entry.id   AF-A0A920TWI1-F1
#
_cell.length_a   1.000
_cell.length_b   1.000
_cell.length_c   1.000
_cell.angle_alpha   90.00
_cell.angle_beta   90.00
_cell.angle_gamma   90.00
#
_symmetry.space_group_name_H-M   'P 1'
#
loop_
_entity.id
_entity.type
_entity.pdbx_description
1 polymer ?
#
loop_
_entity_poly.entity_id
_entity_poly.type
_entity_poly.pdbx_seq_one_letter_code
_entity_poly.pdbx_strand_id
1 'polypeptide(L)'
;MKSRGIYETPGGTILHQAHRAIESITLDREVTFLRDSLIPAYARMIYNGFWFSPERVLVQQMMDEMQKNVTGDVRLKLYKGSCTVLGRKAEKSLYNQNIASFEDNHGYSQNDADGLSS
;
A
#
# COMPACT_ATOMS: atom_id res chain seq x y z
N MET A 1 -15.28 27.02 9.16
CA MET A 1 -15.27 26.88 10.64
C MET A 1 -14.26 25.78 10.99
N LYS A 2 -13.14 26.11 11.66
CA LYS A 2 -12.16 25.10 12.08
C LYS A 2 -12.61 24.54 13.43
N SER A 3 -12.91 23.25 13.48
CA SER A 3 -13.21 22.53 14.72
C SER A 3 -11.94 21.84 15.22
N ARG A 4 -11.63 21.94 16.52
CA ARG A 4 -10.56 21.14 17.15
C ARG A 4 -11.21 19.89 17.74
N GLY A 5 -10.99 18.74 17.10
CA GLY A 5 -11.31 17.43 17.64
C GLY A 5 -10.03 16.69 18.00
N ILE A 6 -10.00 16.07 19.18
CA ILE A 6 -8.99 15.05 19.52
C ILE A 6 -9.59 13.71 19.10
N TYR A 7 -8.87 12.94 18.29
CA TYR A 7 -9.29 11.62 17.83
C TYR A 7 -8.25 10.59 18.26
N GLU A 8 -8.69 9.55 18.96
CA GLU A 8 -7.86 8.42 19.32
C GLU A 8 -8.28 7.22 18.47
N THR A 9 -7.44 6.84 17.50
CA THR A 9 -7.75 5.74 16.56
C THR A 9 -6.65 4.67 16.55
N PRO A 10 -6.24 4.12 17.71
CA PRO A 10 -5.08 3.23 17.81
C PRO A 10 -5.19 2.00 16.90
N GLY A 11 -6.37 1.37 16.83
CA GLY A 11 -6.60 0.24 15.94
C GLY A 11 -6.51 0.62 14.46
N GLY A 12 -7.02 1.78 14.07
CA GLY A 12 -6.95 2.29 12.70
C GLY A 12 -5.53 2.60 12.26
N THR A 13 -4.72 3.20 13.14
CA THR A 13 -3.30 3.47 12.88
C THR A 13 -2.50 2.18 12.68
N ILE A 14 -2.72 1.18 13.56
CA ILE A 14 -2.06 -0.13 13.47
C ILE A 14 -2.46 -0.84 12.17
N LEU A 15 -3.76 -0.89 11.88
CA LEU A 15 -4.28 -1.53 10.67
C LEU A 15 -3.77 -0.85 9.40
N HIS A 16 -3.76 0.48 9.37
CA HIS A 16 -3.23 1.23 8.23
C HIS A 16 -1.75 0.92 7.99
N GLN A 17 -0.95 0.88 9.05
CA GLN A 17 0.48 0.55 8.95
C GLN A 17 0.70 -0.89 8.47
N ALA A 18 -0.08 -1.85 8.98
CA ALA A 18 -0.04 -3.24 8.54
C ALA A 18 -0.45 -3.37 7.07
N HIS A 19 -1.55 -2.74 6.70
CA HIS A 19 -2.14 -2.80 5.36
C HIS A 19 -1.18 -2.24 4.30
N ARG A 20 -0.61 -1.06 4.54
CA ARG A 20 0.43 -0.52 3.64
C ARG A 20 1.68 -1.39 3.56
N ALA A 21 2.03 -2.07 4.66
CA ALA A 21 3.17 -2.97 4.69
C ALA A 21 2.93 -4.22 3.83
N ILE A 22 1.73 -4.81 3.85
CA ILE A 22 1.45 -5.97 2.99
C ILE A 22 1.35 -5.56 1.52
N GLU A 23 0.70 -4.44 1.21
CA GLU A 23 0.62 -3.90 -0.15
C GLU A 23 2.01 -3.67 -0.76
N SER A 24 3.00 -3.25 0.04
CA SER A 24 4.36 -3.02 -0.45
C SER A 24 5.05 -4.25 -1.05
N ILE A 25 4.55 -5.46 -0.78
CA ILE A 25 5.10 -6.71 -1.32
C ILE A 25 4.12 -7.48 -2.21
N THR A 26 2.90 -6.99 -2.38
CA THR A 26 1.84 -7.67 -3.16
C THR A 26 1.24 -6.79 -4.26
N LEU A 27 1.42 -5.48 -4.21
CA LEU A 27 0.88 -4.54 -5.19
C LEU A 27 1.96 -4.10 -6.16
N ASP A 28 1.61 -4.01 -7.44
CA ASP A 28 2.48 -3.41 -8.43
C ASP A 28 2.73 -1.93 -8.13
N ARG A 29 3.91 -1.44 -8.53
CA ARG A 29 4.34 -0.07 -8.26
C ARG A 29 3.44 0.98 -8.91
N GLU A 30 3.05 0.79 -10.17
CA GLU A 30 2.22 1.75 -10.90
C GLU A 30 0.79 1.76 -10.36
N VAL A 31 0.27 0.59 -9.97
CA VAL A 31 -1.02 0.46 -9.27
C VAL A 31 -0.98 1.20 -7.92
N THR A 32 0.14 1.10 -7.19
CA THR A 32 0.35 1.84 -5.93
C THR A 32 0.31 3.34 -6.14
N PHE A 33 1.00 3.86 -7.16
CA PHE A 33 0.99 5.28 -7.49
C PHE A 33 -0.40 5.78 -7.88
N LEU A 34 -1.11 5.02 -8.72
CA LEU A 34 -2.46 5.37 -9.14
C LEU A 34 -3.41 5.42 -7.94
N ARG A 35 -3.36 4.41 -7.05
CA ARG A 35 -4.11 4.39 -5.79
C ARG A 35 -3.83 5.64 -4.96
N ASP A 36 -2.56 5.94 -4.70
CA ASP A 36 -2.16 7.07 -3.84
C ASP A 36 -2.61 8.42 -4.39
N SER A 37 -2.71 8.55 -5.72
CA SER A 37 -3.26 9.75 -6.37
C SER A 37 -4.77 9.93 -6.14
N LEU A 38 -5.51 8.83 -5.95
CA LEU A 38 -6.98 8.82 -5.82
C LEU A 38 -7.46 8.88 -4.36
N ILE A 39 -6.65 8.44 -3.38
CA ILE A 39 -6.99 8.47 -1.96
C ILE A 39 -7.48 9.85 -1.49
N PRO A 40 -6.83 10.99 -1.82
CA PRO A 40 -7.28 12.31 -1.39
C PRO A 40 -8.67 12.69 -1.93
N ALA A 41 -8.98 12.31 -3.17
CA ALA A 41 -10.28 12.55 -3.77
C ALA A 41 -11.35 11.68 -3.09
N TYR A 42 -11.04 10.40 -2.86
CA TYR A 42 -11.92 9.47 -2.15
C TYR A 42 -12.27 9.95 -0.74
N ALA A 43 -11.26 10.36 0.04
CA ALA A 43 -11.45 10.90 1.38
C ALA A 43 -12.31 12.18 1.36
N ARG A 44 -12.11 13.06 0.38
CA ARG A 44 -12.91 14.28 0.21
C ARG A 44 -14.37 13.98 -0.10
N MET A 45 -14.65 12.99 -0.95
CA MET A 45 -16.01 12.57 -1.27
C MET A 45 -16.75 12.06 -0.03
N ILE A 46 -16.10 11.22 0.78
CA ILE A 46 -16.68 10.76 2.06
C ILE A 46 -16.93 11.93 3.00
N TYR A 47 -15.94 12.81 3.18
CA TYR A 47 -16.06 13.96 4.08
C TYR A 47 -17.21 14.90 3.69
N ASN A 48 -17.43 15.08 2.38
CA ASN A 48 -18.52 15.91 1.84
C ASN A 48 -19.89 15.21 1.85
N GLY A 49 -19.99 13.96 2.31
CA GLY A 49 -21.25 13.21 2.35
C GLY A 49 -21.64 12.56 1.02
N PHE A 50 -20.75 12.51 0.02
CA PHE A 50 -20.98 11.83 -1.26
C PHE A 50 -20.83 10.31 -1.15
N TRP A 51 -21.36 9.74 -0.07
CA TRP A 51 -21.27 8.30 0.16
C TRP A 51 -21.98 7.49 -0.91
N PHE A 52 -23.03 7.97 -1.58
CA PHE A 52 -23.74 7.21 -2.62
C PHE A 52 -23.48 7.74 -4.05
N SER A 53 -22.52 8.65 -4.23
CA SER A 53 -22.28 9.23 -5.54
C SER A 53 -21.62 8.22 -6.52
N PRO A 54 -21.93 8.31 -7.82
CA PRO A 54 -21.39 7.39 -8.81
C PRO A 54 -19.86 7.43 -8.88
N GLU A 55 -19.24 8.61 -8.74
CA GLU A 55 -17.79 8.74 -8.75
C GLU A 55 -17.12 8.07 -7.54
N ARG A 56 -17.74 8.10 -6.35
CA ARG A 56 -17.24 7.39 -5.16
C ARG A 56 -17.36 5.88 -5.36
N VAL A 57 -18.47 5.39 -5.94
CA VAL A 57 -18.66 3.97 -6.29
C VAL A 57 -17.58 3.49 -7.26
N LEU A 58 -17.30 4.26 -8.31
CA LEU A 58 -16.29 3.90 -9.30
C LEU A 58 -14.89 3.78 -8.69
N VAL A 59 -14.49 4.74 -7.85
CA VAL A 59 -13.20 4.66 -7.15
C VAL A 59 -13.17 3.48 -6.19
N GLN A 60 -14.27 3.18 -5.48
CA GLN A 60 -14.35 1.99 -4.63
C GLN A 60 -14.13 0.70 -5.41
N GLN A 61 -14.74 0.54 -6.59
CA GLN A 61 -14.59 -0.66 -7.41
C GLN A 61 -13.13 -0.87 -7.84
N MET A 62 -12.44 0.21 -8.20
CA MET A 62 -11.00 0.14 -8.50
C MET A 62 -10.19 -0.31 -7.27
N MET A 63 -10.51 0.24 -6.09
CA MET A 63 -9.87 -0.12 -4.82
C MET A 63 -10.14 -1.58 -4.45
N ASP A 64 -11.36 -2.08 -4.68
CA ASP A 64 -11.71 -3.49 -4.43
C ASP A 64 -10.93 -4.41 -5.39
N GLU A 65 -10.80 -4.03 -6.66
CA GLU A 65 -10.07 -4.81 -7.66
C GLU A 65 -8.59 -4.95 -7.32
N MET A 66 -7.92 -3.84 -6.97
CA MET A 66 -6.49 -3.86 -6.64
C MET A 66 -6.20 -4.68 -5.37
N GLN A 67 -7.17 -4.82 -4.46
CA GLN A 67 -7.00 -5.52 -3.19
C GLN A 67 -7.20 -7.04 -3.27
N LYS A 68 -7.73 -7.57 -4.38
CA LYS A 68 -8.04 -9.01 -4.52
C LYS A 68 -6.88 -9.96 -4.22
N ASN A 69 -5.64 -9.52 -4.45
CA ASN A 69 -4.43 -10.32 -4.24
C ASN A 69 -3.57 -9.83 -3.06
N VAL A 70 -4.05 -8.84 -2.30
CA VAL A 70 -3.33 -8.29 -1.14
C VAL A 70 -3.62 -9.17 0.08
N THR A 71 -2.88 -10.28 0.18
CA THR A 71 -3.05 -11.26 1.24
C THR A 71 -1.73 -11.65 1.86
N GLY A 72 -1.64 -11.61 3.19
CA GLY A 72 -0.53 -12.16 3.96
C GLY A 72 -0.45 -11.61 5.38
N ASP A 73 0.68 -11.89 6.02
CA ASP A 73 0.93 -11.61 7.44
C ASP A 73 1.96 -10.48 7.62
N VAL A 74 1.68 -9.57 8.55
CA VAL A 74 2.59 -8.50 8.95
C VAL A 74 2.85 -8.58 10.44
N ARG A 75 4.13 -8.64 10.82
CA ARG A 75 4.55 -8.59 12.22
C ARG A 75 4.84 -7.15 12.61
N LEU A 76 4.15 -6.65 13.64
CA LEU A 76 4.31 -5.30 14.16
C LEU A 76 4.86 -5.31 15.59
N LYS A 77 5.67 -4.29 15.92
CA LYS A 77 6.07 -3.95 17.29
C LYS A 77 5.31 -2.71 17.73
N LEU A 78 4.57 -2.81 18.81
CA LEU A 78 3.90 -1.68 19.45
C LEU A 78 4.70 -1.26 20.67
N TYR A 79 5.09 0.01 20.74
CA TYR A 79 5.84 0.52 21.88
C TYR A 79 5.58 2.01 22.09
N LYS A 80 5.08 2.38 23.28
CA LYS A 80 4.84 3.77 23.72
C LYS A 80 4.15 4.64 22.65
N GLY A 81 3.05 4.17 22.09
CA GLY A 81 2.29 4.88 21.06
C GLY A 81 2.89 4.82 19.65
N SER A 82 4.02 4.15 19.46
CA SER A 82 4.60 3.85 18.14
C SER A 82 4.22 2.47 17.66
N CYS A 83 4.10 2.33 16.33
CA CYS A 83 3.86 1.08 15.63
C CYS A 83 4.93 0.91 14.54
N THR A 84 5.78 -0.11 14.65
CA THR A 84 6.88 -0.39 13.71
C THR A 84 6.72 -1.75 13.05
N VAL A 85 7.00 -1.83 11.75
CA VAL A 85 6.96 -3.10 11.00
C VAL A 85 8.24 -3.88 11.25
N LEU A 86 8.11 -5.12 11.74
CA LEU A 86 9.23 -6.05 11.96
C LEU A 86 9.43 -7.05 10.82
N GLY A 87 8.38 -7.37 10.07
CA GLY A 87 8.44 -8.34 8.99
C GLY A 87 7.13 -8.47 8.23
N ARG A 88 7.21 -9.02 7.02
CA ARG A 88 6.10 -9.21 6.08
C ARG A 88 6.23 -10.59 5.44
N LYS A 89 5.11 -11.27 5.22
CA LYS A 89 5.06 -12.55 4.50
C LYS A 89 3.78 -12.60 3.66
N ALA A 90 3.89 -12.95 2.39
CA ALA A 90 2.75 -13.15 1.50
C ALA A 90 3.00 -14.37 0.61
N GLU A 91 1.96 -15.16 0.34
CA GLU A 91 2.05 -16.28 -0.61
C GLU A 91 2.18 -15.78 -2.05
N LYS A 92 1.45 -14.71 -2.39
CA LYS A 92 1.49 -14.02 -3.69
C LYS A 92 2.36 -12.78 -3.60
N SER A 93 3.63 -12.92 -3.23
CA SER A 93 4.54 -11.78 -3.19
C SER A 93 5.12 -11.48 -4.57
N LEU A 94 5.08 -10.21 -4.98
CA LEU A 94 5.82 -9.70 -6.13
C LEU A 94 7.32 -9.53 -5.83
N TYR A 95 7.72 -9.71 -4.58
CA TYR A 95 9.13 -9.70 -4.17
C TYR A 95 9.82 -10.99 -4.63
N ASN A 96 10.70 -10.87 -5.61
CA ASN A 96 11.52 -11.99 -6.06
C ASN A 96 12.87 -11.96 -5.32
N GLN A 97 13.04 -12.87 -4.34
CA GLN A 97 14.28 -13.01 -3.57
C GLN A 97 15.52 -13.24 -4.46
N ASN A 98 15.36 -13.92 -5.60
CA ASN A 98 16.45 -14.26 -6.51
C ASN A 98 16.96 -13.06 -7.33
N ILE A 99 16.20 -11.96 -7.41
CA ILE A 99 16.62 -10.71 -8.07
C ILE A 99 17.23 -9.75 -7.05
N ALA A 100 16.83 -9.85 -5.79
CA ALA A 100 17.26 -8.95 -4.71
C ALA A 100 18.50 -9.43 -3.95
N SER A 101 18.89 -10.70 -4.06
CA SER A 101 20.14 -11.21 -3.48
C SER A 101 21.33 -10.83 -4.34
N PHE A 102 22.28 -10.08 -3.78
CA PHE A 102 23.62 -9.90 -4.35
C PHE A 102 24.47 -11.17 -4.27
N GLU A 103 23.96 -12.23 -3.65
CA GLU A 103 24.60 -13.54 -3.56
C GLU A 103 24.06 -14.45 -4.69
N ASP A 104 24.95 -14.69 -5.65
CA ASP A 104 24.93 -15.68 -6.73
C ASP A 104 23.84 -15.65 -7.83
N ASN A 105 24.23 -14.98 -8.93
CA ASN A 105 24.17 -15.43 -10.33
C ASN A 105 22.83 -15.88 -10.98
N HIS A 106 22.46 -15.11 -12.02
CA HIS A 106 21.64 -15.47 -13.19
C HIS A 106 20.15 -15.09 -13.18
N GLY A 107 19.83 -13.82 -12.93
CA GLY A 107 18.47 -13.29 -13.18
C GLY A 107 18.39 -11.87 -13.72
N TYR A 108 19.47 -11.09 -13.65
CA TYR A 108 19.50 -9.70 -14.12
C TYR A 108 20.44 -9.59 -15.32
N SER A 109 19.89 -9.33 -16.51
CA SER A 109 20.69 -8.95 -17.68
C SER A 109 21.17 -7.52 -17.47
N GLN A 110 22.43 -7.34 -17.03
CA GLN A 110 23.05 -6.02 -16.88
C GLN A 110 23.04 -5.19 -18.18
N ASN A 111 22.76 -5.79 -19.34
CA ASN A 111 22.72 -5.11 -20.63
C ASN A 111 21.47 -4.24 -20.86
N ASP A 112 20.40 -4.37 -20.06
CA ASP A 112 19.18 -3.53 -20.23
C ASP A 112 19.29 -2.16 -19.53
N ALA A 113 20.34 -1.94 -18.73
CA ALA A 113 20.55 -0.70 -17.99
C ALA A 113 21.20 0.43 -18.82
N ASP A 114 21.79 0.12 -19.98
CA ASP A 114 22.45 1.11 -20.84
C ASP A 114 21.47 2.04 -21.58
N GLY A 115 20.17 1.72 -21.59
CA GLY A 115 19.14 2.50 -22.28
C GLY A 115 18.20 3.33 -21.41
N LEU A 116 18.31 3.27 -20.07
CA LEU A 116 17.32 3.89 -19.17
C LEU A 116 17.68 5.31 -18.69
N SER A 117 18.73 5.91 -19.26
CA SER A 117 19.14 7.29 -18.98
C SER A 117 19.37 8.06 -20.28
N SER A 118 18.28 8.57 -20.85
CA SER A 118 18.31 9.67 -21.83
C SER A 118 17.01 10.46 -21.77
#